data_AF-A0A7S3HAW0-F1
#
_entry.id   AF-A0A7S3HAW0-F1
#
_cell.length_a   1.000
_cell.length_b   1.000
_cell.length_c   1.000
_cell.angle_alpha   90.00
_cell.angle_beta   90.00
_cell.angle_gamma   90.00
#
_symmetry.space_group_name_H-M   'P 1'
#
loop_
_entity.id
_entity.type
_entity.pdbx_description
1 polymer ?
#
loop_
_entity_poly.entity_id
_entity_poly.type
_entity_poly.pdbx_seq_one_letter_code
_entity_poly.pdbx_strand_id
1 'polypeptide(L)'
;HGGIELQVQAMAKGLRTVVPEAVLTELRGLLQPAEVAQLLSGMGEICVDDWERHTAYTHGLYHEGDLVTWFWRTVREWASSPEEQVRLQQLLQFVTGSARVPVGGFAELVGFN
;
A
#
# COMPACT_ATOMS: atom_id res chain seq x y z
N HIS A 1 9.21 -23.85 16.81
CA HIS A 1 9.40 -24.18 15.39
C HIS A 1 8.08 -23.91 14.69
N GLY A 2 8.00 -22.81 13.91
CA GLY A 2 6.74 -22.30 13.37
C GLY A 2 6.20 -23.18 12.25
N GLY A 3 4.89 -23.42 12.23
CA GLY A 3 4.22 -24.35 11.29
C GLY A 3 4.21 -23.93 9.81
N ILE A 4 5.05 -22.97 9.40
CA ILE A 4 5.11 -22.43 8.04
C ILE A 4 6.51 -22.51 7.39
N GLU A 5 7.51 -23.08 8.09
CA GLU A 5 8.90 -23.05 7.64
C GLU A 5 9.12 -23.78 6.30
N LEU A 6 8.51 -24.95 6.11
CA LEU A 6 8.59 -25.72 4.86
C LEU A 6 8.00 -24.95 3.68
N GLN A 7 6.88 -24.25 3.90
CA GLN A 7 6.17 -23.47 2.90
C GLN A 7 7.00 -22.25 2.48
N VAL A 8 7.63 -21.58 3.45
CA VAL A 8 8.55 -20.45 3.18
C VAL A 8 9.77 -20.92 2.38
N GLN A 9 10.37 -22.06 2.74
CA GLN A 9 11.50 -22.62 2.00
C GLN A 9 11.12 -23.02 0.57
N ALA A 10 9.96 -23.64 0.38
CA ALA A 10 9.45 -24.00 -0.94
C ALA A 10 9.21 -22.76 -1.83
N MET A 11 8.60 -21.71 -1.27
CA MET A 11 8.40 -20.43 -1.96
C MET A 11 9.72 -19.77 -2.35
N ALA A 12 10.68 -19.70 -1.42
CA ALA A 12 12.00 -19.13 -1.68
C ALA A 12 12.76 -19.91 -2.76
N LYS A 13 12.63 -21.24 -2.79
CA LYS A 13 13.19 -22.08 -3.84
C LYS A 13 12.55 -21.76 -5.20
N GLY A 14 11.22 -21.68 -5.27
CA GLY A 14 10.51 -21.31 -6.48
C GLY A 14 10.95 -19.94 -7.02
N LEU A 15 11.04 -18.93 -6.15
CA LEU A 15 11.49 -17.59 -6.53
C LEU A 15 12.90 -17.60 -7.16
N ARG A 16 13.85 -18.34 -6.57
CA ARG A 16 15.23 -18.48 -7.09
C ARG A 16 15.32 -19.21 -8.42
N THR A 17 14.33 -20.04 -8.78
CA THR A 17 14.30 -20.70 -10.10
C THR A 17 13.90 -19.76 -11.24
N VAL A 18 13.22 -18.66 -10.92
CA VAL A 18 12.69 -17.70 -11.92
C VAL A 18 13.54 -16.44 -11.96
N VAL A 19 14.02 -15.96 -10.81
CA VAL A 19 14.84 -14.74 -10.71
C VAL A 19 16.32 -15.11 -10.69
N PRO A 20 17.15 -14.58 -11.62
CA PRO A 20 18.59 -14.86 -11.63
C PRO A 20 19.28 -14.47 -10.31
N GLU A 21 20.22 -15.29 -9.83
CA GLU A 21 20.91 -15.05 -8.55
C GLU A 21 21.68 -13.71 -8.53
N ALA A 22 22.18 -13.26 -9.68
CA ALA A 22 22.83 -11.95 -9.82
C ALA A 22 21.87 -10.81 -9.44
N VAL A 23 20.62 -10.86 -9.91
CA VAL A 23 19.58 -9.87 -9.60
C VAL A 23 19.23 -9.92 -8.11
N LEU A 24 19.08 -11.12 -7.53
CA LEU A 24 18.80 -11.27 -6.09
C LEU A 24 19.93 -10.71 -5.21
N THR A 25 21.17 -10.84 -5.66
CA THR A 25 22.35 -10.32 -4.95
C THR A 25 22.35 -8.79 -4.97
N GLU A 26 22.07 -8.18 -6.12
CA GLU A 26 21.94 -6.72 -6.21
C GLU A 26 20.77 -6.19 -5.37
N LEU A 27 19.60 -6.82 -5.44
CA LEU A 27 18.42 -6.42 -4.66
C LEU A 27 18.68 -6.46 -3.14
N ARG A 28 19.46 -7.44 -2.64
CA ARG A 28 19.82 -7.51 -1.21
C ARG A 28 20.70 -6.34 -0.75
N GLY A 29 21.51 -5.77 -1.64
CA GLY A 29 22.37 -4.64 -1.33
C GLY A 29 21.68 -3.29 -1.49
N LEU A 30 20.61 -3.24 -2.28
CA LEU A 30 19.92 -2.01 -2.66
C LEU A 30 18.63 -1.76 -1.89
N LEU A 31 17.90 -2.81 -1.47
CA LEU A 31 16.55 -2.68 -0.94
C LEU A 31 16.41 -3.22 0.49
N GLN A 32 15.61 -2.53 1.28
CA GLN A 32 15.09 -2.97 2.57
C GLN A 32 13.89 -3.90 2.38
N PRO A 33 13.52 -4.72 3.40
CA PRO A 33 12.38 -5.65 3.30
C PRO A 33 11.05 -4.98 2.89
N ALA A 34 10.80 -3.74 3.34
CA ALA A 34 9.61 -2.98 2.96
C ALA A 34 9.61 -2.60 1.47
N GLU A 35 10.77 -2.25 0.91
CA GLU A 35 10.92 -1.88 -0.50
C GLU A 35 10.82 -3.12 -1.41
N VAL A 36 11.30 -4.29 -0.96
CA VAL A 36 11.07 -5.56 -1.66
C VAL A 36 9.58 -5.89 -1.71
N ALA A 37 8.86 -5.69 -0.59
CA ALA A 37 7.43 -5.85 -0.57
C ALA A 37 6.77 -4.92 -1.59
N GLN A 38 7.15 -3.64 -1.64
CA GLN A 38 6.65 -2.67 -2.61
C GLN A 38 6.98 -3.04 -4.08
N LEU A 39 8.19 -3.51 -4.35
CA LEU A 39 8.60 -3.96 -5.69
C LEU A 39 7.72 -5.11 -6.19
N LEU A 40 7.51 -6.13 -5.34
CA LEU A 40 6.62 -7.26 -5.65
C LEU A 40 5.15 -6.85 -5.73
N SER A 41 4.80 -5.71 -5.14
CA SER A 41 3.45 -5.18 -5.07
C SER A 41 2.99 -4.45 -6.32
N GLY A 42 3.93 -3.83 -7.03
CA GLY A 42 3.63 -2.73 -7.96
C GLY A 42 3.23 -1.46 -7.22
N MET A 43 3.55 -0.31 -7.80
CA MET A 43 3.04 0.99 -7.36
C MET A 43 1.70 1.24 -8.06
N GLY A 44 0.60 0.76 -7.50
CA GLY A 44 -0.72 1.18 -7.95
C GLY A 44 -0.91 2.66 -7.62
N GLU A 45 -1.28 3.47 -8.61
CA GLU A 45 -1.70 4.85 -8.35
C GLU A 45 -2.93 4.84 -7.45
N ILE A 46 -2.86 5.57 -6.33
CA ILE A 46 -3.97 5.69 -5.40
C ILE A 46 -4.93 6.72 -5.97
N CYS A 47 -6.12 6.29 -6.39
CA CYS A 47 -7.17 7.21 -6.83
C CYS A 47 -7.81 7.85 -5.59
N VAL A 48 -7.41 9.10 -5.30
CA VAL A 48 -7.91 9.84 -4.13
C VAL A 48 -9.41 10.10 -4.23
N ASP A 49 -9.94 10.34 -5.42
CA ASP A 49 -11.38 10.55 -5.61
C ASP A 49 -12.20 9.29 -5.32
N ASP A 50 -11.69 8.11 -5.68
CA ASP A 50 -12.31 6.82 -5.30
C ASP A 50 -12.25 6.60 -3.78
N TRP A 51 -11.14 6.99 -3.16
CA TRP A 51 -10.98 6.91 -1.71
C TRP A 51 -11.99 7.81 -0.97
N GLU A 52 -12.09 9.07 -1.37
CA GLU A 52 -13.03 10.02 -0.77
C GLU A 52 -14.48 9.55 -0.96
N ARG A 53 -14.83 9.11 -2.17
CA ARG A 53 -16.18 8.62 -2.48
C ARG A 53 -16.64 7.46 -1.59
N HIS A 54 -15.71 6.59 -1.19
CA HIS A 54 -16.00 5.42 -0.36
C HIS A 54 -15.65 5.62 1.12
N THR A 55 -15.41 6.86 1.54
CA THR A 55 -15.15 7.19 2.95
C THR A 55 -16.46 7.48 3.69
N ALA A 56 -16.69 6.75 4.78
CA ALA A 56 -17.79 7.02 5.70
C ALA A 56 -17.36 8.02 6.79
N TYR A 57 -18.13 9.08 6.97
CA TYR A 57 -17.89 10.09 8.00
C TYR A 57 -18.69 9.81 9.27
N THR A 58 -18.07 9.95 10.43
CA THR A 58 -18.67 9.69 11.75
C THR A 58 -18.32 10.83 12.72
N HIS A 59 -18.87 10.80 13.94
CA HIS A 59 -18.54 11.76 15.00
C HIS A 59 -18.77 13.24 14.64
N GLY A 60 -19.80 13.52 13.83
CA GLY A 60 -20.15 14.88 13.41
C GLY A 60 -19.33 15.42 12.23
N LEU A 61 -18.43 14.62 11.66
CA LEU A 61 -17.80 14.92 10.38
C LEU A 61 -18.78 14.64 9.22
N TYR A 62 -18.67 15.43 8.17
CA TYR A 62 -19.44 15.29 6.93
C TYR A 62 -18.62 15.82 5.75
N HIS A 63 -18.98 15.39 4.54
CA HIS A 63 -18.20 15.61 3.31
C HIS A 63 -17.86 17.09 3.06
N GLU A 64 -18.83 18.00 3.19
CA GLU A 64 -18.64 19.44 2.96
C GLU A 64 -18.07 20.20 4.16
N GLY A 65 -17.73 19.52 5.26
CA GLY A 65 -17.16 20.17 6.44
C GLY A 65 -15.74 20.67 6.18
N ASP A 66 -15.37 21.82 6.77
CA ASP A 66 -14.05 22.44 6.55
C ASP A 66 -12.89 21.48 6.82
N LEU A 67 -12.96 20.72 7.91
CA LEU A 67 -11.92 19.75 8.28
C LEU A 67 -11.77 18.62 7.26
N VAL A 68 -12.89 18.08 6.75
CA VAL A 68 -12.89 17.02 5.75
C VAL A 68 -12.36 17.54 4.43
N THR A 69 -12.81 18.73 4.03
CA THR A 69 -12.34 19.41 2.82
C THR A 69 -10.84 19.66 2.87
N TRP A 70 -10.31 20.13 4.00
CA TRP A 70 -8.87 20.36 4.19
C TRP A 70 -8.07 19.06 4.15
N PHE A 71 -8.58 18.01 4.82
CA PHE A 71 -7.95 16.69 4.78
C PHE A 71 -7.78 16.20 3.34
N TRP A 72 -8.88 16.15 2.56
CA TRP A 72 -8.82 15.64 1.20
C TRP A 72 -8.05 16.54 0.24
N ARG A 73 -8.00 17.85 0.50
CA ARG A 73 -7.09 18.74 -0.23
C ARG A 73 -5.63 18.35 -0.02
N THR A 74 -5.20 18.15 1.22
CA THR A 74 -3.82 17.72 1.54
C THR A 74 -3.50 16.35 0.94
N VAL A 75 -4.44 15.40 0.99
CA VAL A 75 -4.26 14.06 0.40
C VAL A 75 -4.09 14.15 -1.13
N ARG A 76 -4.86 15.01 -1.80
CA ARG A 76 -4.70 15.27 -3.25
C ARG A 76 -3.38 15.96 -3.59
N GLU A 77 -2.90 16.87 -2.74
CA GLU A 77 -1.58 17.50 -2.91
C GLU A 77 -0.49 16.43 -2.93
N TRP A 78 -0.51 15.46 -2.02
CA TRP A 78 0.44 14.33 -2.02
C TRP A 78 0.33 13.39 -3.22
N ALA A 79 -0.88 13.26 -3.80
CA ALA A 79 -1.07 12.48 -5.02
C ALA A 79 -0.52 13.18 -6.28
N SER A 80 -0.32 14.51 -6.23
CA SER A 80 0.10 15.31 -7.38
C SER A 80 1.61 15.34 -7.63
N SER A 81 2.41 14.83 -6.68
CA SER A 81 3.87 14.82 -6.76
C SER A 81 4.45 13.41 -6.54
N PRO A 82 5.34 12.92 -7.42
CA PRO A 82 6.03 11.64 -7.22
C PRO A 82 6.80 11.54 -5.90
N GLU A 83 7.33 12.66 -5.41
CA GLU A 83 8.09 12.71 -4.14
C GLU A 83 7.18 12.50 -2.92
N GLU A 84 5.90 12.87 -3.04
CA GLU A 84 4.93 12.76 -1.94
C GLU A 84 4.07 11.51 -2.03
N GLN A 85 4.13 10.77 -3.13
CA GLN A 85 3.41 9.49 -3.31
C GLN A 85 3.77 8.47 -2.22
N VAL A 86 5.00 8.50 -1.70
CA VAL A 86 5.43 7.69 -0.55
C VAL A 86 4.63 8.06 0.71
N ARG A 87 4.36 9.34 0.96
CA ARG A 87 3.53 9.79 2.10
C ARG A 87 2.10 9.32 1.96
N LEU A 88 1.56 9.37 0.74
CA LEU A 88 0.21 8.88 0.45
C LEU A 88 0.09 7.36 0.72
N GLN A 89 1.10 6.57 0.33
CA GLN A 89 1.16 5.14 0.63
C GLN A 89 1.31 4.87 2.14
N GLN A 90 2.11 5.66 2.84
CA GLN A 90 2.24 5.56 4.30
C GLN A 90 0.91 5.88 5.01
N LEU A 91 0.18 6.89 4.55
CA LEU A 91 -1.17 7.20 5.07
C LEU A 91 -2.12 6.03 4.84
N LEU A 92 -2.14 5.46 3.63
CA LEU A 92 -2.98 4.31 3.30
C LEU A 92 -2.63 3.11 4.19
N GLN A 93 -1.34 2.83 4.39
CA GLN A 93 -0.89 1.77 5.28
C GLN A 93 -1.24 2.04 6.73
N PHE A 94 -1.13 3.28 7.19
CA PHE A 94 -1.47 3.67 8.55
C PHE A 94 -2.96 3.40 8.87
N VAL A 95 -3.86 3.76 7.95
CA VAL A 95 -5.30 3.65 8.18
C VAL A 95 -5.90 2.28 7.82
N THR A 96 -5.26 1.53 6.91
CA THR A 96 -5.82 0.24 6.43
C THR A 96 -4.98 -0.99 6.81
N GLY A 97 -3.77 -0.79 7.34
CA GLY A 97 -2.78 -1.86 7.51
C GLY A 97 -2.16 -2.36 6.20
N SER A 98 -2.59 -1.83 5.05
CA SER A 98 -2.13 -2.20 3.71
C SER A 98 -1.59 -0.99 2.97
N ALA A 99 -0.44 -1.12 2.31
CA ALA A 99 0.07 -0.10 1.39
C ALA A 99 -0.64 -0.13 0.01
N ARG A 100 -1.67 -0.98 -0.17
CA ARG A 100 -2.37 -1.19 -1.44
C ARG A 100 -3.87 -1.05 -1.29
N VAL A 101 -4.48 -0.48 -2.34
CA VAL A 101 -5.92 -0.50 -2.59
C VAL A 101 -6.31 -1.88 -3.14
N PRO A 102 -7.46 -2.46 -2.73
CA PRO A 102 -8.01 -3.66 -3.35
C PRO A 102 -8.17 -3.52 -4.86
N VAL A 103 -8.18 -4.63 -5.59
CA VAL A 103 -8.29 -4.63 -7.07
C VAL A 103 -9.60 -3.98 -7.53
N GLY A 104 -10.69 -4.10 -6.77
CA GLY A 104 -11.96 -3.42 -7.04
C GLY A 104 -12.08 -2.00 -6.47
N GLY A 105 -10.99 -1.40 -5.96
CA GLY A 105 -10.99 -0.04 -5.41
C GLY A 105 -11.35 0.03 -3.93
N PHE A 106 -11.59 1.25 -3.44
CA PHE A 106 -11.88 1.50 -2.01
C PHE A 106 -13.26 0.99 -1.57
N ALA A 107 -14.17 0.74 -2.50
CA ALA A 107 -15.46 0.08 -2.21
C ALA A 107 -15.29 -1.33 -1.62
N GLU A 108 -14.22 -2.02 -1.99
CA GLU A 108 -13.91 -3.38 -1.54
C GLU A 108 -12.93 -3.38 -0.36
N LEU A 109 -12.71 -2.25 0.29
CA LEU A 109 -11.81 -2.18 1.44
C LEU A 109 -12.43 -2.96 2.60
N VAL A 110 -11.87 -4.15 2.86
CA VAL A 110 -12.33 -5.04 3.93
C VAL A 110 -11.53 -4.76 5.20
N GLY A 111 -12.22 -4.41 6.29
CA GLY A 111 -11.62 -4.39 7.62
C GLY A 111 -11.54 -5.81 8.22
N PHE A 112 -10.56 -6.06 9.07
CA PHE A 112 -10.63 -7.19 10.00
C PHE A 112 -11.50 -6.78 11.18
N ASN A 113 -12.67 -7.41 11.34
CA ASN A 113 -13.47 -7.30 12.57
C ASN A 113 -12.83 -8.13 13.70
#